data_AF-A0A942LEB0-F1
#
_entry.id   AF-A0A942LEB0-F1
#
_cell.length_a   1.000
_cell.length_b   1.000
_cell.length_c   1.000
_cell.angle_alpha   90.00
_cell.angle_beta   90.00
_cell.angle_gamma   90.00
#
_symmetry.space_group_name_H-M   'P 1'
#
loop_
_entity.id
_entity.type
_entity.pdbx_description
1 polymer ?
#
loop_
_entity_poly.entity_id
_entity_poly.type
_entity_poly.pdbx_seq_one_letter_code
_entity_poly.pdbx_strand_id
1 'polypeptide(L)'
;MYNKAIYQTTTIYKYVKTVFPLVNCELSYWKDFAEKMPDPILSQQALESINKKGFHAQGGSIYGLYNGTVNTGLVRFIVALQTISDYLDNLCDRVGVEDELA
;
A
#
# COMPACT_ATOMS: atom_id res chain seq x y z
N MET A 1 -20.09 -25.85 -14.11
CA MET A 1 -20.71 -24.51 -14.15
C MET A 1 -20.15 -23.69 -13.00
N TYR A 2 -19.58 -22.52 -13.30
CA TYR A 2 -18.99 -21.63 -12.31
C TYR A 2 -20.10 -20.90 -11.55
N ASN A 3 -20.23 -21.15 -10.25
CA ASN A 3 -21.17 -20.39 -9.42
C ASN A 3 -20.53 -19.04 -9.08
N LYS A 4 -20.88 -18.02 -9.87
CA LYS A 4 -20.36 -16.65 -9.75
C LYS A 4 -20.46 -16.08 -8.34
N ALA A 5 -21.57 -16.33 -7.64
CA ALA A 5 -21.78 -15.84 -6.28
C ALA A 5 -20.82 -16.50 -5.28
N ILE A 6 -20.64 -17.82 -5.37
CA ILE A 6 -19.68 -18.54 -4.52
C ILE A 6 -18.26 -18.03 -4.76
N TYR A 7 -17.88 -17.81 -6.02
CA TYR A 7 -16.55 -17.28 -6.34
C TYR A 7 -16.35 -15.88 -5.77
N GLN A 8 -17.29 -14.95 -5.99
CA GLN A 8 -17.18 -13.57 -5.49
C GLN A 8 -17.07 -13.54 -3.97
N THR A 9 -17.94 -14.27 -3.26
CA THR A 9 -17.89 -14.38 -1.80
C THR A 9 -16.57 -14.97 -1.32
N THR A 10 -16.06 -16.00 -1.99
CA THR A 10 -14.77 -16.62 -1.65
C THR A 10 -13.60 -15.65 -1.84
N THR A 11 -13.60 -14.90 -2.93
CA THR A 11 -12.57 -13.88 -3.21
C THR A 11 -12.60 -12.76 -2.18
N ILE A 12 -13.78 -12.22 -1.88
CA ILE A 12 -13.95 -11.16 -0.86
C ILE A 12 -13.48 -11.68 0.51
N TYR A 13 -13.90 -12.89 0.90
CA TYR A 13 -13.48 -13.49 2.16
C TYR A 13 -11.97 -13.65 2.26
N LYS A 14 -11.32 -14.21 1.23
CA LYS A 14 -9.84 -14.35 1.18
C LYS A 14 -9.13 -12.99 1.23
N TYR A 15 -9.66 -12.01 0.51
CA TYR A 15 -9.11 -10.66 0.49
C TYR A 15 -9.14 -10.01 1.88
N VAL A 16 -10.32 -10.00 2.52
CA VAL A 16 -10.49 -9.42 3.86
C VAL A 16 -9.75 -10.22 4.93
N LYS A 17 -9.75 -11.56 4.85
CA LYS A 17 -9.18 -12.40 5.91
C LYS A 17 -7.67 -12.60 5.80
N THR A 18 -7.09 -12.50 4.60
CA THR A 18 -5.68 -12.80 4.37
C THR A 18 -4.93 -11.61 3.79
N VAL A 19 -5.43 -10.98 2.73
CA VAL A 19 -4.70 -9.88 2.06
C VAL A 19 -4.69 -8.60 2.91
N PHE A 20 -5.83 -8.21 3.48
CA PHE A 20 -5.91 -7.03 4.36
C PHE A 20 -4.90 -7.07 5.52
N PRO A 21 -4.82 -8.15 6.32
CA PRO A 21 -3.80 -8.25 7.36
C PRO A 21 -2.35 -8.17 6.84
N LEU A 22 -2.07 -8.77 5.67
CA LEU A 22 -0.74 -8.68 5.06
C LEU A 22 -0.40 -7.25 4.65
N VAL A 23 -1.34 -6.53 4.03
CA VAL A 23 -1.16 -5.12 3.70
C VAL A 23 -0.89 -4.30 4.97
N ASN A 24 -1.67 -4.50 6.03
CA ASN A 24 -1.48 -3.78 7.29
C ASN A 24 -0.10 -4.07 7.92
N CYS A 25 0.39 -5.30 7.81
CA CYS A 25 1.72 -5.67 8.27
C CYS A 25 2.82 -4.94 7.50
N GLU A 26 2.74 -4.92 6.17
CA GLU A 26 3.70 -4.21 5.31
C GLU A 26 3.63 -2.68 5.51
N LEU A 27 2.44 -2.09 5.64
CA LEU A 27 2.27 -0.67 5.93
C LEU A 27 2.82 -0.31 7.32
N SER A 28 2.65 -1.17 8.33
CA SER A 28 3.25 -0.98 9.65
C SER A 28 4.78 -0.97 9.58
N TYR A 29 5.37 -1.87 8.79
CA TYR A 29 6.82 -1.88 8.56
C TYR A 29 7.32 -0.56 7.96
N TRP A 30 6.63 -0.03 6.94
CA TRP A 30 6.99 1.26 6.34
C TRP A 30 6.75 2.44 7.27
N LYS A 31 5.72 2.37 8.12
CA LYS A 31 5.48 3.37 9.16
C LYS A 31 6.62 3.41 10.17
N ASP A 32 7.03 2.26 10.70
CA ASP A 32 8.16 2.15 11.64
C ASP A 32 9.48 2.62 11.03
N PHE A 33 9.65 2.45 9.72
CA PHE A 33 10.77 3.00 8.97
C PHE A 33 10.69 4.54 8.90
N ALA A 34 9.53 5.09 8.54
CA ALA A 34 9.30 6.52 8.42
C ALA A 34 9.51 7.27 9.74
N GLU A 35 9.12 6.68 10.88
CA GLU A 35 9.33 7.25 12.22
C GLU A 35 10.83 7.40 12.59
N LYS A 36 11.72 6.66 11.92
CA LYS A 36 13.17 6.65 12.16
C LYS A 36 13.95 7.48 11.15
N MET A 37 13.28 8.09 10.17
CA MET A 37 13.94 8.92 9.17
C MET A 37 14.56 10.17 9.85
N PRO A 38 15.79 10.55 9.49
CA PRO A 38 16.52 11.61 10.19
C PRO A 38 15.98 13.01 9.89
N ASP A 39 15.45 13.23 8.69
CA ASP A 39 14.87 14.51 8.31
C ASP A 39 13.40 14.58 8.76
N PRO A 40 13.02 15.56 9.60
CA PRO A 40 11.68 15.63 10.17
C PRO A 40 10.60 15.95 9.13
N ILE A 41 10.92 16.70 8.07
CA ILE A 41 9.95 17.03 7.00
C ILE A 41 9.70 15.78 6.16
N LEU A 42 10.76 15.09 5.74
CA LEU A 42 10.66 13.86 4.96
C LEU A 42 9.93 12.77 5.77
N SER A 43 10.25 12.62 7.05
CA SER A 43 9.56 11.71 7.97
C SER A 43 8.07 12.02 8.07
N GLN A 44 7.73 13.30 8.29
CA GLN A 44 6.34 13.74 8.38
C GLN A 44 5.57 13.45 7.08
N GLN A 45 6.15 13.75 5.91
CA GLN A 45 5.47 13.51 4.63
C GLN A 45 5.25 12.01 4.36
N ALA A 46 6.20 11.15 4.73
CA ALA A 46 6.06 9.70 4.65
C ALA A 46 4.95 9.17 5.57
N LEU A 47 4.92 9.62 6.82
CA LEU A 47 3.89 9.24 7.79
C LEU A 47 2.50 9.72 7.36
N GLU A 48 2.40 10.96 6.86
CA GLU A 48 1.15 11.50 6.34
C GLU A 48 0.65 10.74 5.10
N SER A 49 1.56 10.35 4.21
CA SER A 49 1.24 9.51 3.04
C SER A 49 0.63 8.18 3.49
N ILE A 50 1.31 7.43 4.36
CA ILE A 50 0.83 6.14 4.86
C ILE A 50 -0.54 6.28 5.56
N ASN A 51 -0.69 7.28 6.44
CA ASN A 51 -1.92 7.47 7.21
C ASN A 51 -3.12 7.86 6.34
N LYS A 52 -2.91 8.72 5.33
CA LYS A 52 -4.00 9.25 4.50
C LYS A 52 -4.29 8.38 3.29
N LYS A 53 -3.29 7.69 2.75
CA LYS A 53 -3.34 7.01 1.44
C LYS A 53 -3.08 5.50 1.50
N GLY A 54 -2.91 4.90 2.69
CA GLY A 54 -2.74 3.45 2.83
C GLY A 54 -3.86 2.60 2.18
N PHE A 55 -5.04 3.18 1.94
CA PHE A 55 -6.11 2.54 1.18
C PHE A 55 -5.77 2.27 -0.29
N HIS A 56 -4.82 3.00 -0.91
CA HIS A 56 -4.32 2.70 -2.26
C HIS A 56 -3.59 1.35 -2.28
N ALA A 57 -2.67 1.14 -1.34
CA ALA A 57 -1.96 -0.13 -1.18
C ALA A 57 -2.93 -1.29 -0.86
N GLN A 58 -3.92 -1.02 -0.01
CA GLN A 58 -4.99 -1.97 0.30
C GLN A 58 -5.76 -2.35 -0.96
N GLY A 59 -6.30 -1.37 -1.67
CA GLY A 59 -7.08 -1.57 -2.91
C GLY A 59 -6.29 -2.29 -3.99
N GLY A 60 -5.06 -1.83 -4.28
CA GLY A 60 -4.18 -2.44 -5.28
C GLY A 60 -3.86 -3.90 -4.97
N SER A 61 -3.73 -4.25 -3.69
CA SER A 61 -3.35 -5.61 -3.28
C SER A 61 -4.42 -6.67 -3.57
N ILE A 62 -5.60 -6.30 -4.08
CA ILE A 62 -6.56 -7.26 -4.65
C ILE A 62 -5.95 -8.10 -5.77
N TYR A 63 -5.01 -7.53 -6.54
CA TYR A 63 -4.28 -8.25 -7.59
C TYR A 63 -3.39 -9.38 -7.03
N GLY A 64 -3.08 -9.36 -5.73
CA GLY A 64 -2.46 -10.49 -5.03
C GLY A 64 -3.29 -11.78 -5.07
N LEU A 65 -4.57 -11.71 -5.49
CA LEU A 65 -5.48 -12.85 -5.67
C LEU A 65 -5.76 -13.21 -7.14
N TYR A 66 -4.97 -12.73 -8.11
CA TYR A 66 -5.25 -12.85 -9.55
C TYR A 66 -5.52 -14.30 -10.05
N ASN A 67 -5.11 -15.32 -9.32
CA ASN A 67 -5.37 -16.74 -9.63
C ASN A 67 -6.12 -17.48 -8.49
N GLY A 68 -6.77 -16.75 -7.58
CA GLY A 68 -7.47 -17.30 -6.41
C GLY A 68 -6.57 -17.80 -5.28
N THR A 69 -5.24 -17.73 -5.45
CA THR A 69 -4.24 -17.97 -4.39
C THR A 69 -3.62 -16.65 -3.97
N VAL A 70 -3.19 -16.57 -2.71
CA VAL A 70 -2.56 -15.36 -2.18
C VAL A 70 -1.09 -15.36 -2.60
N ASN A 71 -0.72 -14.42 -3.46
CA ASN A 71 0.67 -14.15 -3.79
C ASN A 71 1.22 -13.06 -2.85
N THR A 72 1.88 -13.48 -1.77
CA THR A 72 2.45 -12.58 -0.76
C THR A 72 3.54 -11.67 -1.33
N GLY A 73 4.34 -12.16 -2.27
CA GLY A 73 5.37 -11.37 -2.95
C GLY A 73 4.77 -10.22 -3.77
N LEU A 74 3.65 -10.47 -4.45
CA LEU A 74 2.92 -9.45 -5.19
C LEU A 74 2.26 -8.43 -4.25
N VAL A 75 1.67 -8.86 -3.13
CA VAL A 75 1.13 -7.94 -2.11
C VAL A 75 2.23 -7.02 -1.58
N ARG A 76 3.39 -7.58 -1.19
CA ARG A 76 4.54 -6.80 -0.71
C ARG A 76 5.04 -5.81 -1.75
N PHE A 77 5.14 -6.24 -3.01
CA PHE A 77 5.51 -5.36 -4.12
C PHE A 77 4.52 -4.20 -4.28
N ILE A 78 3.21 -4.50 -4.31
CA ILE A 78 2.18 -3.48 -4.46
C ILE A 78 2.21 -2.49 -3.30
N VAL A 79 2.33 -2.96 -2.06
CA VAL A 79 2.43 -2.07 -0.89
C VAL A 79 3.64 -1.16 -1.02
N ALA A 80 4.83 -1.70 -1.31
CA ALA A 80 6.04 -0.89 -1.47
C ALA A 80 5.91 0.14 -2.61
N LEU A 81 5.42 -0.28 -3.77
CA LEU A 81 5.21 0.60 -4.92
C LEU A 81 4.23 1.73 -4.59
N GLN A 82 3.11 1.39 -3.95
CA GLN A 82 2.10 2.40 -3.64
C GLN A 82 2.56 3.35 -2.53
N THR A 83 3.27 2.83 -1.53
CA THR A 83 3.87 3.66 -0.47
C THR A 83 4.89 4.66 -1.03
N ILE A 84 5.78 4.25 -1.95
CA ILE A 84 6.75 5.19 -2.54
C ILE A 84 6.05 6.20 -3.47
N SER A 85 5.08 5.77 -4.29
CA SER A 85 4.33 6.68 -5.16
C SER A 85 3.57 7.74 -4.37
N ASP A 86 2.84 7.34 -3.33
CA ASP A 86 2.06 8.26 -2.50
C ASP A 86 2.95 9.20 -1.68
N TYR A 87 4.15 8.74 -1.29
CA TYR A 87 5.15 9.55 -0.62
C TYR A 87 5.75 10.61 -1.55
N LEU A 88 6.17 10.23 -2.76
CA LEU A 88 6.69 11.16 -3.77
C LEU A 88 5.63 12.20 -4.15
N ASP A 89 4.37 11.78 -4.32
CA ASP A 89 3.24 12.68 -4.55
C ASP A 89 3.10 13.72 -3.41
N ASN A 90 3.21 13.29 -2.15
CA ASN A 90 3.23 14.24 -1.03
C ASN A 90 4.43 15.20 -1.06
N LEU A 91 5.61 14.74 -1.47
CA LEU A 91 6.80 15.60 -1.55
C LEU A 91 6.64 16.68 -2.62
N CYS A 92 6.22 16.30 -3.84
CA CYS A 92 5.99 17.23 -4.94
C CYS A 92 4.94 18.29 -4.58
N ASP A 93 3.83 17.88 -3.97
CA ASP A 93 2.71 18.78 -3.67
C ASP A 93 2.99 19.74 -2.50
N ARG A 94 3.79 19.32 -1.50
CA ARG A 94 3.82 19.98 -0.19
C ARG A 94 5.16 20.54 0.23
N VAL A 95 6.25 20.12 -0.41
CA VAL A 95 7.59 20.60 -0.10
C VAL A 95 8.01 21.73 -1.04
N GLY A 96 7.19 22.06 -2.04
CA GLY A 96 7.39 23.23 -2.92
C GLY A 96 8.66 23.11 -3.77
N VAL A 97 9.13 21.89 -3.99
CA VAL A 97 10.26 21.61 -4.87
C VAL A 97 9.71 21.45 -6.27
N GLU A 98 9.76 22.54 -7.03
CA GLU A 98 9.30 22.62 -8.43
C GLU A 98 10.44 22.38 -9.44
N ASP A 99 11.65 22.06 -8.95
CA ASP A 99 12.77 21.70 -9.80
C ASP A 99 12.57 20.27 -10.34
N GLU A 100 12.43 20.14 -11.66
CA GLU A 100 12.27 18.85 -12.35
C GLU A 100 13.45 17.89 -12.14
N LEU A 101 14.61 18.39 -11.71
CA LEU A 101 15.82 17.60 -11.47
C LEU A 101 15.97 17.08 -10.03
N ALA A 102 15.06 17.44 -9.12
CA ALA A 102 15.13 17.14 -7.69
C ALA A 102 14.57 15.77 -7.29
#